data_AF-A0A960SWE2-F1
#
_entry.id   AF-A0A960SWE2-F1
#
_cell.length_a   1.000
_cell.length_b   1.000
_cell.length_c   1.000
_cell.angle_alpha   90.00
_cell.angle_beta   90.00
_cell.angle_gamma   90.00
#
_symmetry.space_group_name_H-M   'P 1'
#
loop_
_entity.id
_entity.type
_entity.pdbx_description
1 polymer ?
#
loop_
_entity_poly.entity_id
_entity_poly.type
_entity_poly.pdbx_seq_one_letter_code
_entity_poly.pdbx_strand_id
1 'polypeptide(L)'
;MTISNEMMAWVVIPVLIFVARLIDVTLATMRHILITRGAKRIVPLLAFVEVTVWLLAMTQIMSNLDNLAYSLAWAAGFAAGTYCGMALEEKLALGHQLVRIFCHRNPDELARLLRERHYAATVVAGNGGRGRVEVVLVAVARSKVRGLMTVLRNFDPSLFVTLEDLRTVQAGVFPVGKLPGVTESISEAPGESLSLPPQGKTDPAPDDGACLPVIASACCGGQPGVRK
;
A
#
# COMPACT_ATOMS: atom_id res chain seq x y z
N MET A 1 41.10 -12.63 -33.42
CA MET A 1 39.99 -13.18 -32.61
C MET A 1 38.68 -12.74 -33.25
N THR A 2 38.28 -13.39 -34.34
CA THR A 2 37.00 -13.15 -35.00
C THR A 2 35.98 -14.07 -34.33
N ILE A 3 35.09 -13.50 -33.53
CA ILE A 3 33.88 -14.22 -33.13
C ILE A 3 33.18 -14.60 -34.43
N SER A 4 32.90 -15.89 -34.65
CA SER A 4 32.20 -16.35 -35.85
C SER A 4 30.87 -15.60 -35.96
N ASN A 5 30.55 -15.11 -37.16
CA ASN A 5 29.33 -14.33 -37.43
C ASN A 5 28.06 -15.06 -36.94
N GLU A 6 28.12 -16.40 -36.99
CA GLU A 6 27.07 -17.30 -36.51
C GLU A 6 26.92 -17.28 -34.99
N MET A 7 28.02 -17.24 -34.22
CA MET A 7 27.97 -17.12 -32.76
C MET A 7 27.37 -15.76 -32.34
N MET A 8 27.66 -14.69 -33.07
CA MET A 8 27.05 -13.39 -32.81
C MET A 8 25.55 -13.41 -33.04
N ALA A 9 25.11 -13.97 -34.18
CA ALA A 9 23.69 -14.03 -34.55
C ALA A 9 22.87 -15.01 -33.70
N TRP A 10 23.44 -16.13 -33.27
CA TRP A 10 22.68 -17.15 -32.53
C TRP A 10 22.78 -17.07 -31.01
N VAL A 11 23.77 -16.34 -30.48
CA VAL A 11 24.00 -16.30 -29.02
C VAL A 11 24.15 -14.88 -28.49
N VAL A 12 25.08 -14.09 -29.03
CA VAL A 12 25.41 -12.77 -28.45
C VAL A 12 24.25 -11.78 -28.60
N ILE A 13 23.70 -11.65 -29.81
CA ILE A 13 22.60 -10.73 -30.10
C ILE A 13 21.32 -11.12 -29.36
N PRO A 14 20.85 -12.39 -29.37
CA PRO A 14 19.66 -12.79 -28.62
C PRO A 14 19.81 -12.56 -27.11
N VAL A 15 20.98 -12.87 -26.52
CA VAL A 15 21.23 -12.61 -25.10
C VAL A 15 21.18 -11.12 -24.79
N LEU A 16 21.74 -10.27 -25.65
CA LEU A 16 21.68 -8.83 -25.48
C LEU A 16 20.24 -8.30 -25.56
N ILE A 17 19.44 -8.81 -26.52
CA ILE A 17 18.01 -8.49 -26.64
C ILE A 17 17.26 -8.89 -25.37
N PHE A 18 17.52 -10.10 -24.86
CA PHE A 18 16.91 -10.60 -23.62
C PHE A 18 17.20 -9.68 -22.44
N VAL A 19 18.46 -9.32 -22.21
CA VAL A 19 18.87 -8.46 -21.09
C VAL A 19 18.32 -7.05 -21.25
N ALA A 20 18.40 -6.47 -22.45
CA ALA A 20 17.84 -5.16 -22.73
C ALA A 20 16.33 -5.12 -22.44
N ARG A 21 15.59 -6.13 -22.89
CA ARG A 21 14.14 -6.24 -22.66
C ARG A 21 13.79 -6.48 -21.19
N LEU A 22 14.61 -7.26 -20.48
CA LEU A 22 14.45 -7.48 -19.04
C LEU A 22 14.57 -6.17 -18.26
N ILE A 23 15.59 -5.36 -18.56
CA ILE A 23 15.81 -4.06 -17.91
C ILE A 23 14.67 -3.11 -18.24
N ASP A 24 14.28 -3.03 -19.51
CA ASP A 24 13.21 -2.15 -19.98
C ASP A 24 11.87 -2.45 -19.28
N VAL A 25 11.45 -3.72 -19.20
CA VAL A 25 10.22 -4.10 -18.48
C VAL A 25 10.32 -3.86 -16.97
N THR A 26 11.52 -4.01 -16.39
CA THR A 26 11.74 -3.70 -14.98
C THR A 26 11.59 -2.19 -14.71
N LEU A 27 12.14 -1.34 -15.59
CA LEU A 27 11.97 0.12 -15.52
C LEU A 27 10.51 0.54 -15.69
N ALA A 28 9.78 -0.09 -16.62
CA ALA A 28 8.34 0.11 -16.79
C ALA A 28 7.57 -0.18 -15.50
N THR A 29 7.95 -1.25 -14.80
CA THR A 29 7.36 -1.61 -13.50
C THR A 29 7.67 -0.57 -12.43
N MET A 30 8.92 -0.11 -12.34
CA MET A 30 9.30 0.98 -11.42
C MET A 30 8.51 2.26 -11.68
N ARG A 31 8.29 2.62 -12.94
CA ARG A 31 7.44 3.76 -13.33
C ARG A 31 6.02 3.58 -12.79
N HIS A 32 5.41 2.41 -12.95
CA HIS A 32 4.09 2.13 -12.39
C HIS A 32 4.04 2.28 -10.87
N ILE A 33 5.08 1.82 -10.16
CA ILE A 33 5.18 1.99 -8.70
C ILE A 33 5.31 3.48 -8.32
N LEU A 34 6.08 4.26 -9.08
CA LEU A 34 6.21 5.71 -8.85
C LEU A 34 4.90 6.46 -9.12
N ILE A 35 4.09 5.99 -10.08
CA ILE A 35 2.73 6.51 -10.34
C ILE A 35 1.83 6.25 -9.13
N THR A 36 1.78 5.01 -8.62
CA THR A 36 0.94 4.67 -7.48
C THR A 36 1.37 5.37 -6.19
N ARG A 37 2.66 5.72 -6.08
CA ARG A 37 3.24 6.56 -5.00
C ARG A 37 3.00 8.07 -5.17
N GLY A 38 2.49 8.53 -6.31
CA GLY A 38 2.20 9.94 -6.53
C GLY A 38 3.43 10.82 -6.78
N ALA A 39 4.54 10.27 -7.29
CA ALA A 39 5.75 11.04 -7.62
C ALA A 39 5.58 11.88 -8.90
N LYS A 40 4.74 12.92 -8.84
CA LYS A 40 4.23 13.66 -10.02
C LYS A 40 5.30 14.34 -10.90
N ARG A 41 6.47 14.70 -10.36
CA ARG A 41 7.52 15.42 -11.13
C ARG A 41 8.43 14.50 -11.93
N ILE A 42 8.80 13.35 -11.37
CA ILE A 42 9.82 12.46 -11.96
C ILE A 42 9.19 11.49 -12.96
N VAL A 43 7.94 11.07 -12.70
CA VAL A 43 7.23 10.05 -13.50
C VAL A 43 7.08 10.43 -14.98
N PRO A 44 6.63 11.63 -15.37
CA PRO A 44 6.42 11.95 -16.79
C PRO A 44 7.74 12.01 -17.57
N LEU A 45 8.79 12.55 -16.95
CA LEU A 45 10.12 12.62 -17.57
C LEU A 45 10.71 11.23 -17.78
N LEU A 46 10.61 10.36 -16.78
CA LEU A 46 11.04 8.97 -16.87
C LEU A 46 10.27 8.24 -17.98
N ALA A 47 8.94 8.39 -18.02
CA ALA A 47 8.09 7.76 -19.03
C ALA A 47 8.45 8.18 -20.47
N PHE A 48 8.75 9.46 -20.67
CA PHE A 48 9.12 9.99 -21.98
C PHE A 48 10.46 9.41 -22.48
N VAL A 49 11.47 9.38 -21.62
CA VAL A 49 12.79 8.80 -21.97
C VAL A 49 12.66 7.30 -22.22
N GLU A 50 11.95 6.59 -21.35
CA GLU A 50 11.76 5.15 -21.44
C GLU A 50 11.07 4.74 -22.74
N VAL A 51 9.95 5.38 -23.11
CA VAL A 51 9.24 5.05 -24.35
C VAL A 51 10.08 5.37 -25.59
N THR A 52 10.91 6.42 -25.54
CA THR A 52 11.80 6.79 -26.65
C THR A 52 12.88 5.73 -26.86
N VAL A 53 13.52 5.27 -25.79
CA VAL A 53 14.53 4.21 -25.84
C VAL A 53 13.90 2.90 -26.32
N TRP A 54 12.72 2.55 -25.80
CA TRP A 54 11.99 1.36 -26.22
C TRP A 54 11.66 1.37 -27.72
N LEU A 55 11.17 2.49 -28.24
CA LEU A 55 10.80 2.61 -29.65
C LEU A 55 12.01 2.45 -30.56
N LEU A 56 13.14 3.10 -30.23
CA LEU A 56 14.38 2.96 -30.98
C LEU A 56 14.91 1.52 -31.00
N ALA A 57 14.84 0.83 -29.85
CA ALA A 57 15.24 -0.57 -29.75
C ALA A 57 14.31 -1.52 -30.51
N MET A 58 12.99 -1.29 -30.43
CA MET A 58 11.98 -2.11 -31.10
C MET A 58 12.13 -2.06 -32.63
N THR A 59 12.37 -0.88 -33.21
CA THR A 59 12.56 -0.74 -34.65
C THR A 59 13.73 -1.59 -35.17
N GLN A 60 14.83 -1.66 -34.41
CA GLN A 60 15.99 -2.48 -34.77
C GLN A 60 15.65 -3.98 -34.81
N ILE A 61 14.85 -4.44 -33.87
CA ILE A 61 14.50 -5.87 -33.75
C ILE A 61 13.49 -6.27 -34.83
N MET A 62 12.51 -5.41 -35.12
CA MET A 62 11.56 -5.65 -36.21
C MET A 62 12.24 -5.74 -37.58
N SER A 63 13.35 -5.04 -37.79
CA SER A 63 14.12 -5.16 -39.03
C SER A 63 14.92 -6.46 -39.17
N ASN A 64 15.02 -7.27 -38.11
CA ASN A 64 15.80 -8.51 -38.06
C ASN A 64 14.95 -9.73 -37.66
N LEU A 65 13.68 -9.79 -38.06
CA LEU A 65 12.74 -10.85 -37.67
C LEU A 65 13.01 -12.24 -38.26
N ASP A 66 13.97 -12.35 -39.18
CA ASP A 66 14.24 -13.59 -39.91
C ASP A 66 14.79 -14.71 -39.02
N ASN A 67 15.28 -14.39 -37.81
CA ASN A 67 15.78 -15.36 -36.85
C ASN A 67 14.78 -15.60 -35.70
N LEU A 68 14.25 -16.82 -35.60
CA LEU A 68 13.35 -17.24 -34.53
C LEU A 68 13.97 -17.04 -33.12
N ALA A 69 15.30 -17.14 -32.99
CA ALA A 69 16.00 -16.93 -31.74
C ALA A 69 15.81 -15.50 -31.18
N TYR A 70 15.68 -14.48 -32.04
CA TYR A 70 15.46 -13.10 -31.60
C TYR A 70 14.05 -12.92 -31.03
N SER A 71 13.05 -13.50 -31.68
CA SER A 71 11.67 -13.50 -31.23
C SER A 71 11.51 -14.23 -29.89
N LEU A 72 12.15 -15.39 -29.73
CA LEU A 72 12.16 -16.13 -28.47
C LEU A 72 12.87 -15.36 -27.36
N ALA A 73 14.03 -14.77 -27.63
CA ALA A 73 14.75 -13.96 -26.66
C ALA A 73 13.96 -12.72 -26.22
N TRP A 74 13.23 -12.08 -27.14
CA TRP A 74 12.35 -10.96 -26.82
C TRP A 74 11.19 -11.37 -25.90
N ALA A 75 10.49 -12.46 -26.24
CA ALA A 75 9.39 -12.98 -25.42
C ALA A 75 9.88 -13.45 -24.04
N ALA A 76 11.01 -14.17 -23.99
CA ALA A 76 11.63 -14.61 -22.75
C ALA A 76 12.08 -13.43 -21.87
N GLY A 77 12.69 -12.40 -22.48
CA GLY A 77 13.12 -11.19 -21.78
C GLY A 77 11.94 -10.43 -21.18
N PHE A 78 10.81 -10.36 -21.88
CA PHE A 78 9.58 -9.77 -21.36
C PHE A 78 9.01 -10.55 -20.17
N ALA A 79 8.93 -11.87 -20.27
CA ALA A 79 8.44 -12.73 -19.19
C ALA A 79 9.34 -12.65 -17.94
N ALA A 80 10.66 -12.75 -18.14
CA ALA A 80 11.64 -12.63 -17.06
C ALA A 80 11.64 -11.23 -16.43
N GLY A 81 11.58 -10.18 -17.24
CA GLY A 81 11.46 -8.80 -16.78
C GLY A 81 10.19 -8.57 -15.96
N THR A 82 9.06 -9.17 -16.35
CA THR A 82 7.81 -9.10 -15.57
C THR A 82 7.98 -9.78 -14.21
N TYR A 83 8.60 -10.96 -14.16
CA TYR A 83 8.88 -11.65 -12.91
C TYR A 83 9.82 -10.83 -12.00
N CYS A 84 10.91 -10.29 -12.56
CA CYS A 84 11.81 -9.40 -11.84
C CYS A 84 11.10 -8.13 -11.36
N GLY A 85 10.22 -7.57 -12.17
CA GLY A 85 9.37 -6.43 -11.83
C GLY A 85 8.48 -6.72 -10.63
N MET A 86 7.79 -7.87 -10.61
CA MET A 86 6.99 -8.30 -9.45
C MET A 86 7.85 -8.48 -8.19
N ALA A 87 9.03 -9.10 -8.31
CA ALA A 87 9.94 -9.25 -7.18
C ALA A 87 10.47 -7.90 -6.67
N LEU A 88 10.70 -6.94 -7.57
CA LEU A 88 11.12 -5.58 -7.23
C LEU A 88 9.97 -4.80 -6.59
N GLU A 89 8.75 -4.96 -7.07
CA GLU A 89 7.55 -4.40 -6.47
C GLU A 89 7.37 -4.90 -5.03
N GLU A 90 7.51 -6.20 -4.78
CA GLU A 90 7.42 -6.78 -3.43
C GLU A 90 8.49 -6.20 -2.50
N LYS A 91 9.72 -5.99 -3.00
CA LYS A 91 10.81 -5.34 -2.25
C LYS A 91 10.60 -3.84 -2.05
N LEU A 92 9.99 -3.15 -3.01
CA LEU A 92 9.70 -1.72 -2.89
C LEU A 92 8.45 -1.48 -2.04
N ALA A 93 7.52 -2.44 -1.93
CA ALA A 93 6.34 -2.37 -1.08
C ALA A 93 6.65 -2.34 0.44
N LEU A 94 7.88 -2.01 0.83
CA LEU A 94 8.25 -1.49 2.15
C LEU A 94 7.42 -0.21 2.41
N GLY A 95 6.25 -0.41 2.99
CA GLY A 95 5.30 0.62 3.38
C GLY A 95 4.51 0.19 4.61
N HIS A 96 3.47 0.95 4.94
CA HIS A 96 2.58 0.64 6.04
C HIS A 96 1.25 0.09 5.53
N GLN A 97 0.72 -0.90 6.22
CA GLN A 97 -0.62 -1.42 6.02
C GLN A 97 -1.46 -1.11 7.27
N LEU A 98 -2.69 -0.69 7.04
CA LEU A 98 -3.72 -0.60 8.05
C LEU A 98 -4.43 -1.96 8.11
N VAL A 99 -4.30 -2.62 9.24
CA VAL A 99 -5.02 -3.87 9.53
C VAL A 99 -6.26 -3.51 10.32
N ARG A 100 -7.43 -3.83 9.78
CA ARG A 100 -8.71 -3.65 10.47
C ARG A 100 -9.18 -5.01 10.95
N ILE A 101 -9.36 -5.15 12.25
CA ILE A 101 -9.75 -6.41 12.89
C ILE A 101 -11.14 -6.20 13.46
N PHE A 102 -12.11 -6.96 12.98
CA PHE A 102 -13.49 -6.88 13.42
C PHE A 102 -13.71 -7.92 14.52
N CYS A 103 -14.01 -7.42 15.72
CA CYS A 103 -14.10 -8.22 16.93
C CYS A 103 -15.48 -8.04 17.57
N HIS A 104 -16.11 -9.16 17.95
CA HIS A 104 -17.40 -9.16 18.64
C HIS A 104 -17.25 -9.46 20.15
N ARG A 105 -16.10 -9.98 20.58
CA ARG A 105 -15.85 -10.43 21.97
C ARG A 105 -14.46 -10.00 22.41
N ASN A 106 -14.36 -9.32 23.55
CA ASN A 106 -13.11 -8.87 24.17
C ASN A 106 -12.17 -7.99 23.30
N PRO A 107 -12.68 -6.93 22.64
CA PRO A 107 -11.85 -6.02 21.85
C PRO A 107 -10.76 -5.31 22.68
N ASP A 108 -11.04 -5.01 23.96
CA ASP A 108 -10.07 -4.42 24.88
C ASP A 108 -8.89 -5.35 25.19
N GLU A 109 -9.16 -6.66 25.34
CA GLU A 109 -8.14 -7.67 25.60
C GLU A 109 -7.19 -7.80 24.40
N LEU A 110 -7.77 -7.86 23.20
CA LEU A 110 -7.02 -7.86 21.96
C LEU A 110 -6.17 -6.58 21.82
N ALA A 111 -6.74 -5.41 22.10
CA ALA A 111 -6.03 -4.15 22.04
C ALA A 111 -4.90 -4.04 23.08
N ARG A 112 -5.06 -4.63 24.28
CA ARG A 112 -4.00 -4.72 25.29
C ARG A 112 -2.87 -5.65 24.82
N LEU A 113 -3.19 -6.86 24.37
CA LEU A 113 -2.22 -7.82 23.84
C LEU A 113 -1.39 -7.23 22.70
N LEU A 114 -2.02 -6.47 21.80
CA LEU A 114 -1.35 -5.81 20.70
C LEU A 114 -0.43 -4.69 21.17
N ARG A 115 -0.87 -3.86 22.14
CA ARG A 115 -0.05 -2.79 22.74
C ARG A 115 1.17 -3.34 23.49
N GLU A 116 1.02 -4.45 24.22
CA GLU A 116 2.13 -5.14 24.89
C GLU A 116 3.19 -5.64 23.90
N ARG A 117 2.78 -6.01 22.69
CA ARG A 117 3.67 -6.38 21.58
C ARG A 117 4.14 -5.17 20.75
N HIS A 118 3.97 -3.95 21.27
CA HIS A 118 4.31 -2.68 20.65
C HIS A 118 3.59 -2.39 19.32
N TYR A 119 2.40 -2.94 19.10
CA TYR A 119 1.54 -2.51 18.00
C TYR A 119 0.66 -1.34 18.43
N ALA A 120 0.60 -0.31 17.59
CA ALA A 120 -0.29 0.83 17.78
C ALA A 120 -1.72 0.41 17.44
N ALA A 121 -2.46 -0.07 18.44
CA ALA A 121 -3.84 -0.50 18.32
C ALA A 121 -4.80 0.62 18.77
N THR A 122 -5.75 0.97 17.91
CA THR A 122 -6.86 1.90 18.22
C THR A 122 -8.18 1.15 18.11
N VAL A 123 -9.07 1.30 19.09
CA VAL A 123 -10.39 0.64 19.10
C VAL A 123 -11.45 1.63 18.64
N VAL A 124 -12.29 1.22 17.70
CA VAL A 124 -13.41 2.03 17.18
C VAL A 124 -14.71 1.24 17.33
N ALA A 125 -15.67 1.80 18.06
CA ALA A 125 -17.00 1.22 18.17
C ALA A 125 -17.80 1.42 16.87
N GLY A 126 -18.54 0.40 16.46
CA GLY A 126 -19.39 0.43 15.27
C GLY A 126 -20.62 -0.47 15.40
N ASN A 127 -21.49 -0.40 14.39
CA ASN A 127 -22.65 -1.29 14.24
C ASN A 127 -22.57 -1.97 12.87
N GLY A 128 -22.59 -3.29 12.85
CA GLY A 128 -22.64 -4.11 11.64
C GLY A 128 -24.02 -4.74 11.44
N GLY A 129 -24.17 -5.52 10.37
CA GLY A 129 -25.44 -6.22 10.07
C GLY A 129 -25.89 -7.22 11.13
N ARG A 130 -25.02 -7.60 12.07
CA ARG A 130 -25.32 -8.49 13.20
C ARG A 130 -25.33 -7.78 14.57
N GLY A 131 -25.40 -6.45 14.59
CA GLY A 131 -25.41 -5.63 15.80
C GLY A 131 -24.07 -4.95 16.09
N ARG A 132 -23.82 -4.63 17.36
CA ARG A 132 -22.62 -3.88 17.79
C ARG A 132 -21.34 -4.68 17.50
N VAL A 133 -20.37 -4.02 16.90
CA VAL A 133 -19.05 -4.58 16.58
C VAL A 133 -17.98 -3.57 16.93
N GLU A 134 -16.83 -4.03 17.40
CA GLU A 134 -15.68 -3.16 17.59
C GLU A 134 -14.60 -3.48 16.56
N VAL A 135 -14.00 -2.43 16.02
CA VAL A 135 -12.96 -2.52 15.01
C VAL A 135 -11.65 -2.06 15.62
N VAL A 136 -10.70 -2.99 15.73
CA VAL A 136 -9.33 -2.69 16.16
C VAL A 136 -8.52 -2.35 14.92
N LEU A 137 -8.01 -1.13 14.87
CA LEU A 137 -7.18 -0.59 13.81
C LEU A 137 -5.72 -0.66 14.23
N VAL A 138 -4.88 -1.29 13.40
CA VAL A 138 -3.44 -1.40 13.63
C VAL A 138 -2.69 -0.94 12.39
N ALA A 139 -1.92 0.14 12.51
CA ALA A 139 -0.99 0.55 11.47
C ALA A 139 0.35 -0.16 11.69
N VAL A 140 0.77 -0.98 10.72
CA VAL A 140 1.96 -1.84 10.84
C VAL A 140 2.76 -1.81 9.54
N ALA A 141 4.09 -1.94 9.64
CA ALA A 141 4.92 -2.13 8.45
C ALA A 141 4.54 -3.43 7.74
N ARG A 142 4.45 -3.42 6.40
CA ARG A 142 4.07 -4.60 5.60
C ARG A 142 4.90 -5.84 5.92
N SER A 143 6.19 -5.67 6.21
CA SER A 143 7.11 -6.74 6.63
C SER A 143 6.71 -7.42 7.96
N LYS A 144 6.01 -6.72 8.85
CA LYS A 144 5.56 -7.22 10.16
C LYS A 144 4.13 -7.79 10.14
N VAL A 145 3.39 -7.63 9.04
CA VAL A 145 2.00 -8.12 8.91
C VAL A 145 1.92 -9.64 9.10
N ARG A 146 2.86 -10.40 8.55
CA ARG A 146 2.91 -11.86 8.76
C ARG A 146 2.98 -12.24 10.24
N GLY A 147 3.78 -11.50 11.02
CA GLY A 147 3.88 -11.68 12.47
C GLY A 147 2.58 -11.34 13.19
N LEU A 148 1.97 -10.19 12.84
CA LEU A 148 0.67 -9.78 13.39
C LEU A 148 -0.42 -10.82 13.11
N MET A 149 -0.51 -11.34 11.88
CA MET A 149 -1.50 -12.35 11.51
C MET A 149 -1.35 -13.65 12.31
N THR A 150 -0.13 -14.03 12.69
CA THR A 150 0.09 -15.19 13.57
C THR A 150 -0.41 -14.93 14.98
N VAL A 151 -0.21 -13.72 15.52
CA VAL A 151 -0.76 -13.34 16.83
C VAL A 151 -2.29 -13.37 16.82
N LEU A 152 -2.91 -12.82 15.77
CA LEU A 152 -4.37 -12.78 15.63
C LEU A 152 -4.98 -14.19 15.54
N ARG A 153 -4.39 -15.08 14.73
CA ARG A 153 -4.86 -16.47 14.61
C ARG A 153 -4.77 -17.25 15.92
N ASN A 154 -3.75 -16.99 16.73
CA ASN A 154 -3.58 -17.63 18.04
C ASN A 154 -4.56 -17.09 19.09
N PHE A 155 -4.98 -15.83 18.95
CA PHE A 155 -5.95 -15.22 19.84
C PHE A 155 -7.37 -15.74 19.53
N ASP A 156 -7.81 -15.59 18.27
CA ASP A 156 -9.10 -16.09 17.83
C ASP A 156 -9.07 -16.37 16.31
N PRO A 157 -9.23 -17.64 15.88
CA PRO A 157 -9.23 -18.00 14.46
C PRO A 157 -10.48 -17.53 13.71
N SER A 158 -11.53 -17.07 14.41
CA SER A 158 -12.78 -16.57 13.81
C SER A 158 -12.76 -15.07 13.49
N LEU A 159 -11.66 -14.38 13.80
CA LEU A 159 -11.52 -12.94 13.52
C LEU A 159 -11.58 -12.63 12.03
N PHE A 160 -12.42 -11.66 11.69
CA PHE A 160 -12.47 -11.10 10.35
C PHE A 160 -11.46 -9.94 10.26
N VAL A 161 -10.51 -10.04 9.34
CA VAL A 161 -9.40 -9.09 9.19
C VAL A 161 -9.34 -8.56 7.77
N THR A 162 -9.21 -7.24 7.61
CA THR A 162 -8.93 -6.60 6.32
C THR A 162 -7.60 -5.86 6.35
N LEU A 163 -6.93 -5.84 5.19
CA LEU A 163 -5.66 -5.16 4.98
C LEU A 163 -5.87 -4.03 3.97
N GLU A 164 -5.43 -2.83 4.33
CA GLU A 164 -5.50 -1.65 3.48
C GLU A 164 -4.11 -1.02 3.36
N ASP A 165 -3.66 -0.73 2.14
CA ASP A 165 -2.36 -0.12 1.90
C ASP A 165 -2.41 1.40 2.18
N LEU A 166 -1.53 1.89 3.05
CA LEU A 166 -1.43 3.30 3.38
C LEU A 166 -0.44 3.99 2.43
N ARG A 167 -0.90 5.00 1.69
CA ARG A 167 -0.07 5.77 0.74
C ARG A 167 0.86 6.77 1.42
N THR A 168 0.43 7.37 2.51
CA THR A 168 1.22 8.34 3.29
C THR A 168 0.90 8.12 4.76
N VAL A 169 1.94 8.06 5.58
CA VAL A 169 1.83 8.03 7.04
C VAL A 169 2.47 9.30 7.55
N GLN A 170 1.67 10.26 7.98
CA GLN A 170 2.14 11.42 8.75
C GLN A 170 1.94 11.10 10.23
N ALA A 171 3.06 11.03 10.97
CA ALA A 171 3.19 10.86 12.42
C ALA A 171 2.07 10.11 13.17
N GLY A 172 2.39 8.91 13.65
CA GLY A 172 1.68 8.18 14.69
C GLY A 172 2.69 7.47 15.61
N VAL A 173 2.28 7.05 16.79
CA VAL A 173 3.14 6.30 17.74
C VAL A 173 3.41 4.91 17.17
N PHE A 174 4.41 4.77 16.28
CA PHE A 174 4.86 3.47 15.81
C PHE A 174 5.80 2.85 16.85
N PRO A 175 5.93 1.50 16.89
CA PRO A 175 7.03 0.87 17.60
C PRO A 175 8.35 1.42 17.06
N VAL A 176 8.97 2.31 17.83
CA VAL A 176 10.32 2.79 17.58
C VAL A 176 11.23 1.56 17.69
N GLY A 177 11.55 0.95 16.55
CA GLY A 177 12.74 0.12 16.47
C GLY A 177 13.91 1.03 16.80
N LYS A 178 14.69 0.70 17.84
CA LYS A 178 15.87 1.44 18.27
C LYS A 178 16.64 1.99 17.07
N LEU A 179 16.56 3.30 16.84
CA LEU A 179 17.48 4.01 15.97
C LEU A 179 18.72 4.31 16.80
N PRO A 180 19.92 3.80 16.44
CA PRO A 180 21.14 4.24 17.08
C PRO A 180 21.43 5.66 16.62
N GLY A 181 21.49 6.62 17.56
CA GLY A 181 22.13 7.92 17.34
C GLY A 181 21.23 9.13 17.07
N VAL A 182 20.15 9.32 17.83
CA VAL A 182 19.55 10.66 17.98
C VAL A 182 19.71 11.08 19.44
N THR A 183 20.68 11.96 19.66
CA THR A 183 20.94 12.64 20.93
C THR A 183 19.70 13.41 21.38
N GLU A 184 19.30 13.19 22.62
CA GLU A 184 18.32 14.02 23.32
C GLU A 184 18.80 15.48 23.32
N SER A 185 18.04 16.36 22.68
CA SER A 185 18.01 17.78 23.02
C SER A 185 16.63 18.06 23.59
N ILE A 186 16.48 17.79 24.88
CA ILE A 186 15.41 18.36 25.70
C ILE A 186 15.69 19.86 25.76
N SER A 187 14.82 20.66 25.14
CA SER A 187 14.68 22.08 25.45
C SER A 187 13.31 22.23 26.10
N GLU A 188 13.32 22.35 27.43
CA GLU A 188 12.20 22.81 28.23
C GLU A 188 11.59 24.07 27.62
N ALA A 189 10.28 24.04 27.38
CA ALA A 189 9.46 25.23 27.24
C ALA A 189 8.57 25.36 28.49
N PRO A 190 8.39 26.56 29.06
CA PRO A 190 7.86 26.74 30.41
C PRO A 190 6.36 26.46 30.49
N GLY A 191 5.94 25.98 31.65
CA GLY A 191 4.57 25.59 31.96
C GLY A 191 3.54 26.67 31.67
N GLU A 192 2.55 26.31 30.86
CA GLU A 192 1.27 26.99 30.76
C GLU A 192 0.21 26.07 31.39
N SER A 193 -0.16 26.39 32.62
CA SER A 193 -1.21 25.71 33.39
C SER A 193 -2.57 26.06 32.79
N LEU A 194 -3.03 25.29 31.80
CA LEU A 194 -4.41 25.38 31.34
C LEU A 194 -5.30 24.55 32.27
N SER A 195 -5.89 25.23 33.25
CA SER A 195 -6.90 24.68 34.16
C SER A 195 -8.08 24.11 33.37
N LEU A 196 -8.33 22.82 33.53
CA LEU A 196 -9.57 22.17 33.09
C LEU A 196 -10.76 22.81 33.83
N PRO A 197 -11.87 23.16 33.14
CA PRO A 197 -13.10 23.56 33.82
C PRO A 197 -13.64 22.38 34.65
N PRO A 198 -14.30 22.65 35.79
CA PRO A 198 -14.73 21.62 36.72
C PRO A 198 -15.71 20.63 36.07
N GLN A 199 -15.49 19.35 36.34
CA GLN A 199 -16.39 18.25 35.99
C GLN A 199 -17.74 18.44 36.72
N GLY A 200 -18.71 18.99 35.99
CA GLY A 200 -20.10 19.09 36.41
C GLY A 200 -20.80 17.73 36.30
N LYS A 201 -21.11 17.20 37.48
CA LYS A 201 -22.13 16.20 37.83
C LYS A 201 -22.99 15.64 36.67
N THR A 202 -22.97 14.32 36.54
CA THR A 202 -23.88 13.51 35.71
C THR A 202 -25.34 13.81 36.03
N ASP A 203 -26.08 14.36 35.07
CA ASP A 203 -27.55 14.34 35.06
C ASP A 203 -28.03 13.05 34.37
N PRO A 204 -29.10 12.39 34.87
CA PRO A 204 -29.62 11.16 34.30
C PRO A 204 -30.35 11.44 32.97
N ALA A 205 -30.32 10.44 32.08
CA ALA A 205 -30.96 10.45 30.77
C ALA A 205 -32.46 10.81 30.85
N PRO A 206 -32.99 11.61 29.91
CA PRO A 206 -34.43 11.75 29.74
C PRO A 206 -34.96 10.65 28.82
N ASP A 207 -35.95 9.93 29.32
CA ASP A 207 -36.84 9.05 28.57
C ASP A 207 -37.57 9.82 27.45
N ASP A 208 -37.74 9.11 26.34
CA ASP A 208 -38.85 9.16 25.37
C ASP A 208 -39.22 10.47 24.66
N GLY A 209 -39.05 10.43 23.33
CA GLY A 209 -40.09 10.88 22.41
C GLY A 209 -40.09 12.34 21.97
N ALA A 210 -39.18 12.72 21.07
CA ALA A 210 -39.45 13.80 20.11
C ALA A 210 -38.52 13.72 18.88
N CYS A 211 -39.06 13.26 17.75
CA CYS A 211 -38.56 13.57 16.41
C CYS A 211 -38.49 15.09 16.22
N LEU A 212 -37.43 15.61 15.58
CA LEU A 212 -37.57 16.69 14.58
C LEU A 212 -36.38 16.67 13.59
N PRO A 213 -36.62 16.88 12.28
CA PRO A 213 -35.63 16.69 11.22
C PRO A 213 -35.12 18.03 10.66
N VAL A 214 -33.81 18.24 10.67
CA VAL A 214 -33.10 19.26 9.88
C VAL A 214 -31.72 18.65 9.70
N ILE A 215 -31.33 18.02 8.59
CA ILE A 215 -30.90 18.62 7.31
C ILE A 215 -31.12 17.57 6.21
N ALA A 216 -32.26 17.64 5.50
CA ALA A 216 -32.50 16.89 4.27
C ALA A 216 -32.89 17.89 3.17
N SER A 217 -31.89 18.51 2.54
CA SER A 217 -32.07 19.30 1.33
C SER A 217 -30.73 19.42 0.60
N ALA A 218 -30.43 18.44 -0.26
CA ALA A 218 -29.37 18.56 -1.28
C ALA A 218 -29.37 17.46 -2.35
N CYS A 219 -30.03 16.31 -2.14
CA CYS A 219 -29.94 15.18 -3.08
C CYS A 219 -31.32 14.73 -3.59
N CYS A 220 -32.00 15.58 -4.36
CA CYS A 220 -32.99 15.10 -5.32
C CYS A 220 -33.30 16.18 -6.36
N GLY A 221 -32.63 16.09 -7.51
CA GLY A 221 -32.92 16.89 -8.69
C GLY A 221 -32.50 16.13 -9.94
N GLY A 222 -33.47 15.50 -10.60
CA GLY A 222 -33.35 15.12 -12.02
C GLY A 222 -33.57 13.65 -12.36
N GLN A 223 -34.83 13.25 -12.49
CA GLN A 223 -35.27 12.31 -13.53
C GLN A 223 -36.39 12.98 -14.33
N PRO A 224 -36.44 12.75 -15.66
CA PRO A 224 -37.73 12.37 -16.22
C PRO A 224 -37.65 11.28 -17.31
N GLY A 225 -38.70 10.45 -17.39
CA GLY A 225 -39.13 9.76 -18.62
C GLY A 225 -38.91 8.23 -18.63
N VAL A 226 -39.82 7.35 -18.18
CA VAL A 226 -41.16 6.93 -18.69
C VAL A 226 -41.10 5.78 -19.73
N ARG A 227 -41.67 4.62 -19.30
CA ARG A 227 -42.47 3.57 -20.01
C ARG A 227 -42.07 3.15 -21.45
N LYS A 228 -42.05 1.88 -21.85
CA LYS A 228 -42.82 0.67 -21.49
C LYS A 228 -41.94 -0.56 -21.62
#